data_AF-A0A1X0Y9W3-F1
#
_entry.id   AF-A0A1X0Y9W3-F1
#
_cell.length_a   1.000
_cell.length_b   1.000
_cell.length_c   1.000
_cell.angle_alpha   90.00
_cell.angle_beta   90.00
_cell.angle_gamma   90.00
#
_symmetry.space_group_name_H-M   'P 1'
#
loop_
_entity.id
_entity.type
_entity.pdbx_description
1 polymer ?
#
loop_
_entity_poly.entity_id
_entity_poly.type
_entity_poly.pdbx_seq_one_letter_code
_entity_poly.pdbx_strand_id
1 'polypeptide(L)'
;MIRRAVTVGMSLFAVSSLGAPAATAVPGGGPVSLDVAPAKIDASVATVAYDCGNQSPIKIVGQDATVTLNGSCGEVDVAGIANTVNLQTVAIIKATGTGNHITWMRGPGAGIPQISNTGGSNSIVGPGGIQAR
;
A
#
# COMPACT_ATOMS: atom_id res chain seq x y z
N MET A 1 27.07 -72.48 -25.57
CA MET A 1 27.12 -71.37 -26.55
C MET A 1 26.27 -70.22 -26.02
N ILE A 2 26.75 -68.97 -26.14
CA ILE A 2 26.03 -67.66 -26.02
C ILE A 2 25.73 -67.21 -24.57
N ARG A 3 26.60 -66.42 -23.92
CA ARG A 3 26.74 -64.93 -23.90
C ARG A 3 25.43 -64.15 -23.69
N ARG A 4 25.31 -63.43 -22.56
CA ARG A 4 24.88 -62.00 -22.53
C ARG A 4 25.10 -61.35 -21.16
N ALA A 5 25.92 -60.31 -21.18
CA ALA A 5 26.05 -59.29 -20.13
C ALA A 5 25.03 -58.17 -20.40
N VAL A 6 24.48 -57.56 -19.34
CA VAL A 6 23.83 -56.22 -19.35
C VAL A 6 23.96 -55.70 -17.90
N THR A 7 24.92 -54.82 -17.60
CA THR A 7 24.93 -53.34 -17.71
C THR A 7 24.11 -52.63 -16.64
N VAL A 8 24.86 -51.88 -15.82
CA VAL A 8 24.48 -50.89 -14.80
C VAL A 8 23.63 -49.76 -15.41
N GLY A 9 22.51 -49.42 -14.78
CA GLY A 9 21.62 -48.32 -15.17
C GLY A 9 21.41 -47.34 -14.02
N MET A 10 22.35 -46.40 -13.90
CA MET A 10 22.31 -45.18 -13.08
C MET A 10 20.99 -44.42 -13.32
N SER A 11 20.13 -44.32 -12.29
CA SER A 11 18.93 -43.48 -12.33
C SER A 11 19.22 -42.13 -11.67
N LEU A 12 19.49 -41.14 -12.51
CA LEU A 12 19.56 -39.72 -12.16
C LEU A 12 18.14 -39.24 -11.81
N PHE A 13 17.93 -38.81 -10.56
CA PHE A 13 16.75 -38.06 -10.17
C PHE A 13 16.91 -36.60 -10.67
N ALA A 14 16.12 -36.23 -11.66
CA ALA A 14 15.95 -34.83 -12.06
C ALA A 14 15.04 -34.12 -11.05
N VAL A 15 15.58 -33.13 -10.33
CA VAL A 15 14.79 -32.19 -9.54
C VAL A 15 14.77 -30.86 -10.29
N SER A 16 13.60 -30.55 -10.85
CA SER A 16 13.29 -29.28 -11.53
C SER A 16 12.80 -28.28 -10.47
N SER A 17 13.63 -27.33 -10.05
CA SER A 17 13.19 -26.18 -9.26
C SER A 17 12.97 -24.96 -10.17
N LEU A 18 11.70 -24.60 -10.34
CA LEU A 18 11.26 -23.39 -11.02
C LEU A 18 11.50 -22.16 -10.14
N GLY A 19 12.24 -21.21 -10.71
CA GLY A 19 12.24 -19.75 -10.53
C GLY A 19 11.70 -19.11 -9.25
N ALA A 20 12.58 -18.37 -8.58
CA ALA A 20 12.22 -17.23 -7.75
C ALA A 20 12.77 -15.94 -8.39
N PRO A 21 11.95 -14.90 -8.67
CA PRO A 21 12.49 -13.58 -8.96
C PRO A 21 12.98 -12.93 -7.67
N ALA A 22 14.29 -12.75 -7.55
CA ALA A 22 14.86 -11.90 -6.52
C ALA A 22 14.48 -10.44 -6.81
N ALA A 23 13.69 -9.86 -5.91
CA ALA A 23 13.32 -8.46 -5.93
C ALA A 23 14.57 -7.56 -5.86
N THR A 24 14.75 -6.69 -6.85
CA THR A 24 15.68 -5.57 -6.78
C THR A 24 15.14 -4.54 -5.79
N ALA A 25 15.69 -4.53 -4.58
CA ALA A 25 15.51 -3.45 -3.63
C ALA A 25 16.14 -2.17 -4.22
N VAL A 26 15.30 -1.17 -4.49
CA VAL A 26 15.72 0.18 -4.86
C VAL A 26 16.09 0.93 -3.57
N PRO A 27 17.24 1.63 -3.50
CA PRO A 27 17.68 2.32 -2.30
C PRO A 27 16.91 3.64 -2.09
N GLY A 28 16.11 3.73 -1.04
CA GLY A 28 15.66 5.02 -0.47
C GLY A 28 16.53 5.34 0.75
N GLY A 29 16.86 6.57 1.10
CA GLY A 29 16.56 7.90 0.60
C GLY A 29 17.28 8.84 1.58
N GLY A 30 17.95 9.88 1.08
CA GLY A 30 18.68 10.82 1.94
C GLY A 30 17.74 11.60 2.89
N PRO A 31 18.28 12.21 3.97
CA PRO A 31 17.47 12.99 4.91
C PRO A 31 17.01 14.29 4.23
N VAL A 32 15.71 14.39 3.95
CA VAL A 32 15.10 15.65 3.48
C VAL A 32 14.69 16.52 4.67
N SER A 33 15.28 17.70 4.72
CA SER A 33 15.15 18.70 5.79
C SER A 33 13.93 19.61 5.60
N LEU A 34 12.95 19.48 6.51
CA LEU A 34 12.21 20.52 7.28
C LEU A 34 11.81 21.89 6.66
N ASP A 35 11.49 21.96 5.37
CA ASP A 35 10.58 23.01 4.83
C ASP A 35 9.36 22.33 4.16
N VAL A 36 8.80 21.34 4.85
CA VAL A 36 7.93 20.32 4.26
C VAL A 36 6.56 20.91 3.97
N ALA A 37 6.40 21.45 2.77
CA ALA A 37 5.09 21.59 2.14
C ALA A 37 4.32 20.27 2.26
N PRO A 38 2.99 20.31 2.44
CA PRO A 38 2.18 19.11 2.59
C PRO A 38 2.47 18.16 1.43
N ALA A 39 2.73 16.88 1.75
CA ALA A 39 3.05 15.90 0.73
C ALA A 39 1.85 15.76 -0.21
N LYS A 40 2.06 16.04 -1.49
CA LYS A 40 1.02 15.92 -2.52
C LYS A 40 1.27 14.68 -3.35
N ILE A 41 0.33 13.75 -3.31
CA ILE A 41 0.32 12.55 -4.16
C ILE A 41 -0.66 12.82 -5.30
N ASP A 42 -0.09 13.03 -6.48
CA ASP A 42 -0.81 13.23 -7.73
C ASP A 42 -0.57 12.00 -8.61
N ALA A 43 -1.53 11.08 -8.60
CA ALA A 43 -1.41 9.77 -9.25
C ALA A 43 -2.74 9.42 -9.91
N SER A 44 -2.72 8.94 -11.14
CA SER A 44 -3.94 8.51 -11.84
C SER A 44 -3.71 7.16 -12.49
N VAL A 45 -4.64 6.22 -12.27
CA VAL A 45 -4.55 4.85 -12.81
C VAL A 45 -3.19 4.20 -12.48
N ALA A 46 -2.72 4.41 -11.26
CA ALA A 46 -1.40 4.02 -10.80
C ALA A 46 -1.43 3.45 -9.38
N THR A 47 -0.43 2.64 -9.05
CA THR A 47 -0.21 2.15 -7.68
C THR A 47 0.98 2.86 -7.08
N VAL A 48 0.79 3.52 -5.94
CA VAL A 48 1.80 4.33 -5.25
C VAL A 48 1.91 3.87 -3.80
N ALA A 49 3.13 3.64 -3.34
CA ALA A 49 3.43 3.46 -1.92
C ALA A 49 4.17 4.69 -1.42
N TYR A 50 3.75 5.23 -0.27
CA TYR A 50 4.34 6.41 0.34
C TYR A 50 4.54 6.17 1.84
N ASP A 51 5.72 6.48 2.35
CA ASP A 51 5.98 6.44 3.79
C ASP A 51 5.67 7.81 4.39
N CYS A 52 4.76 7.84 5.35
CA CYS A 52 4.34 9.09 5.96
C CYS A 52 5.43 9.75 6.79
N GLY A 53 6.38 8.99 7.36
CA GLY A 53 7.39 9.51 8.28
C GLY A 53 6.78 10.40 9.35
N ASN A 54 7.15 11.70 9.33
CA ASN A 54 6.59 12.75 10.19
C ASN A 54 5.77 13.80 9.40
N GLN A 55 5.40 13.49 8.16
CA GLN A 55 4.76 14.44 7.26
C GLN A 55 3.24 14.49 7.47
N SER A 56 2.72 15.71 7.55
CA SER A 56 1.29 15.99 7.71
C SER A 56 1.03 17.45 7.35
N PRO A 57 -0.04 17.79 6.61
CA PRO A 57 -1.01 16.88 5.99
C PRO A 57 -0.49 16.25 4.68
N ILE A 58 -1.05 15.10 4.31
CA ILE A 58 -0.81 14.42 3.03
C ILE A 58 -2.08 14.56 2.17
N LYS A 59 -1.93 15.04 0.94
CA LYS A 59 -3.06 15.31 0.04
C LYS A 59 -3.00 14.43 -1.20
N ILE A 60 -4.06 13.67 -1.44
CA ILE A 60 -4.23 12.76 -2.58
C ILE A 60 -5.28 13.35 -3.52
N VAL A 61 -4.89 13.75 -4.74
CA VAL A 61 -5.79 14.44 -5.70
C VAL A 61 -5.94 13.70 -7.03
N GLY A 62 -5.66 12.39 -7.02
CA GLY A 62 -5.69 11.49 -8.18
C GLY A 62 -7.06 10.96 -8.61
N GLN A 63 -7.07 10.13 -9.66
CA GLN A 63 -8.24 9.30 -10.01
C GLN A 63 -7.88 7.83 -10.19
N ASP A 64 -8.77 6.93 -9.76
CA ASP A 64 -8.62 5.47 -9.92
C ASP A 64 -7.23 4.96 -9.52
N ALA A 65 -6.60 5.61 -8.54
CA ALA A 65 -5.27 5.25 -8.07
C ALA A 65 -5.37 4.38 -6.82
N THR A 66 -4.39 3.48 -6.66
CA THR A 66 -4.21 2.70 -5.44
C THR A 66 -3.04 3.29 -4.65
N VAL A 67 -3.31 3.89 -3.50
CA VAL A 67 -2.30 4.55 -2.66
C VAL A 67 -2.17 3.81 -1.34
N THR A 68 -0.95 3.36 -1.03
CA THR A 68 -0.64 2.72 0.25
C THR A 68 0.24 3.65 1.08
N LEU A 69 -0.28 4.12 2.21
CA LEU A 69 0.46 4.94 3.16
C LEU A 69 0.97 4.07 4.32
N ASN A 70 2.30 4.00 4.43
CA ASN A 70 2.99 3.26 5.47
C ASN A 70 3.42 4.19 6.62
N GLY A 71 3.57 3.61 7.80
CA GLY A 71 3.99 4.33 9.00
C GLY A 71 2.83 5.06 9.69
N SER A 72 3.16 6.16 10.36
CA SER A 72 2.21 6.97 11.13
C SER A 72 1.96 8.31 10.44
N CYS A 73 0.82 8.42 9.77
CA CYS A 73 0.39 9.63 9.10
C CYS A 73 -0.38 10.52 10.09
N GLY A 74 -0.12 11.83 10.07
CA GLY A 74 -0.91 12.76 10.86
C GLY A 74 -2.30 12.92 10.26
N GLU A 75 -2.41 13.80 9.27
CA GLU A 75 -3.63 14.05 8.52
C GLU A 75 -3.50 13.60 7.07
N VAL A 76 -4.53 12.93 6.55
CA VAL A 76 -4.64 12.52 5.15
C VAL A 76 -5.92 13.09 4.56
N ASP A 77 -5.79 13.92 3.51
CA ASP A 77 -6.87 14.49 2.72
C ASP A 77 -6.97 13.76 1.37
N VAL A 78 -8.03 12.97 1.20
CA VAL A 78 -8.36 12.24 -0.03
C VAL A 78 -9.36 13.08 -0.82
N ALA A 79 -8.84 13.93 -1.70
CA ALA A 79 -9.61 14.87 -2.52
C ALA A 79 -9.90 14.36 -3.94
N GLY A 80 -9.27 13.26 -4.35
CA GLY A 80 -9.43 12.66 -5.67
C GLY A 80 -10.75 11.89 -5.88
N ILE A 81 -10.83 11.14 -7.00
CA ILE A 81 -12.02 10.39 -7.40
C ILE A 81 -11.72 8.89 -7.50
N ALA A 82 -12.60 8.04 -6.96
CA ALA A 82 -12.51 6.58 -7.10
C ALA A 82 -11.16 5.96 -6.68
N ASN A 83 -10.43 6.61 -5.78
CA ASN A 83 -9.13 6.10 -5.34
C ASN A 83 -9.32 5.03 -4.27
N THR A 84 -8.43 4.03 -4.27
CA THR A 84 -8.29 3.07 -3.19
C THR A 84 -7.11 3.49 -2.31
N VAL A 85 -7.36 3.85 -1.06
CA VAL A 85 -6.33 4.34 -0.12
C VAL A 85 -6.24 3.38 1.06
N ASN A 86 -5.05 2.82 1.30
CA ASN A 86 -4.78 1.93 2.42
C ASN A 86 -3.86 2.62 3.43
N LEU A 87 -4.32 2.77 4.67
CA LEU A 87 -3.63 3.50 5.73
C LEU A 87 -3.24 2.53 6.86
N GLN A 88 -1.96 2.53 7.25
CA GLN A 88 -1.55 1.77 8.44
C GLN A 88 -1.98 2.46 9.72
N THR A 89 -1.28 3.53 10.11
CA THR A 89 -1.64 4.36 11.26
C THR A 89 -1.93 5.77 10.81
N VAL A 90 -3.08 6.32 11.20
CA VAL A 90 -3.49 7.68 10.81
C VAL A 90 -4.18 8.39 11.97
N ALA A 91 -3.92 9.69 12.17
CA ALA A 91 -4.63 10.46 13.20
C ALA A 91 -5.97 11.02 12.67
N ILE A 92 -5.95 11.56 11.46
CA ILE A 92 -7.10 12.24 10.85
C ILE A 92 -7.26 11.81 9.39
N ILE A 93 -8.47 11.40 9.03
CA ILE A 93 -8.87 11.08 7.66
C ILE A 93 -9.90 12.12 7.21
N LYS A 94 -9.60 12.85 6.14
CA LYS A 94 -10.54 13.73 5.45
C LYS A 94 -10.82 13.15 4.06
N ALA A 95 -12.04 12.71 3.82
CA ALA A 95 -12.50 12.28 2.51
C ALA A 95 -13.29 13.43 1.88
N THR A 96 -12.58 14.33 1.18
CA THR A 96 -13.18 15.50 0.52
C THR A 96 -13.57 15.23 -0.93
N GLY A 97 -12.98 14.19 -1.54
CA GLY A 97 -13.22 13.74 -2.90
C GLY A 97 -14.48 12.89 -3.05
N THR A 98 -14.60 12.15 -4.16
CA THR A 98 -15.82 11.38 -4.47
C THR A 98 -15.53 9.92 -4.79
N GLY A 99 -16.32 8.99 -4.26
CA GLY A 99 -16.24 7.56 -4.61
C GLY A 99 -14.99 6.85 -4.11
N ASN A 100 -14.24 7.42 -3.16
CA ASN A 100 -12.99 6.84 -2.70
C ASN A 100 -13.24 5.67 -1.73
N HIS A 101 -12.40 4.65 -1.81
CA HIS A 101 -12.38 3.50 -0.91
C HIS A 101 -11.18 3.62 0.02
N ILE A 102 -11.43 4.00 1.27
CA ILE A 102 -10.38 4.27 2.26
C ILE A 102 -10.42 3.18 3.31
N THR A 103 -9.31 2.45 3.49
CA THR A 103 -9.14 1.48 4.57
C THR A 103 -8.08 1.96 5.54
N TRP A 104 -8.25 1.69 6.84
CA TRP A 104 -7.27 2.01 7.85
C TRP A 104 -7.13 0.92 8.91
N MET A 105 -5.92 0.72 9.45
CA MET A 105 -5.66 -0.33 10.45
C MET A 105 -5.77 0.16 11.89
N ARG A 106 -5.27 1.36 12.21
CA ARG A 106 -5.38 1.93 13.58
C ARG A 106 -5.18 3.45 13.63
N GLY A 107 -5.67 4.06 14.69
CA GLY A 107 -5.38 5.44 15.06
C GLY A 107 -4.17 5.58 16.00
N PRO A 108 -3.83 6.83 16.40
CA PRO A 108 -2.76 7.11 17.35
C PRO A 108 -3.04 6.40 18.68
N GLY A 109 -2.01 5.82 19.29
CA GLY A 109 -2.18 5.10 20.57
C GLY A 109 -3.10 3.87 20.49
N ALA A 110 -3.29 3.26 19.31
CA ALA A 110 -4.24 2.16 19.07
C ALA A 110 -5.73 2.56 19.10
N GLY A 111 -6.04 3.85 19.09
CA GLY A 111 -7.41 4.35 19.07
C GLY A 111 -8.06 4.33 17.67
N ILE A 112 -9.19 5.03 17.56
CA ILE A 112 -9.89 5.29 16.31
C ILE A 112 -9.45 6.68 15.80
N PRO A 113 -9.10 6.84 14.51
CA PRO A 113 -8.79 8.15 13.93
C PRO A 113 -10.01 9.06 13.94
N GLN A 114 -9.77 10.37 13.83
CA GLN A 114 -10.82 11.31 13.52
C GLN A 114 -11.17 11.19 12.03
N ILE A 115 -12.43 10.90 11.71
CA ILE A 115 -12.89 10.69 10.34
C ILE A 115 -13.86 11.81 9.98
N SER A 116 -13.59 12.50 8.87
CA SER A 116 -14.47 13.49 8.26
C SER A 116 -14.72 13.10 6.81
N ASN A 117 -15.98 12.80 6.49
CA ASN A 117 -16.41 12.46 5.13
C ASN A 117 -17.34 13.57 4.62
N THR A 118 -16.76 14.62 4.04
CA THR A 118 -17.51 15.75 3.47
C THR A 118 -17.77 15.58 1.97
N GLY A 119 -17.06 14.65 1.33
CA GLY A 119 -17.21 14.30 -0.07
C GLY A 119 -18.36 13.32 -0.34
N GLY A 120 -18.58 12.97 -1.60
CA GLY A 120 -19.70 12.12 -2.01
C GLY A 120 -19.33 10.64 -2.14
N SER A 121 -20.18 9.73 -1.64
CA SER A 121 -20.08 8.28 -1.90
C SER A 121 -18.73 7.65 -1.53
N ASN A 122 -18.02 8.19 -0.54
CA ASN A 122 -16.77 7.59 -0.06
C ASN A 122 -17.09 6.44 0.92
N SER A 123 -16.37 5.33 0.80
CA SER A 123 -16.45 4.21 1.73
C SER A 123 -15.21 4.21 2.63
N ILE A 124 -15.40 4.40 3.93
CA ILE A 124 -14.30 4.41 4.90
C ILE A 124 -14.45 3.21 5.82
N VAL A 125 -13.48 2.29 5.81
CA VAL A 125 -13.51 1.02 6.54
C VAL A 125 -12.33 0.94 7.50
N GLY A 126 -12.63 0.72 8.78
CA GLY A 126 -11.63 0.44 9.80
C GLY A 126 -11.72 -1.00 10.30
N PRO A 127 -10.96 -1.35 11.35
CA PRO A 127 -11.00 -2.68 11.98
C PRO A 127 -12.38 -3.04 12.54
N GLY A 128 -13.15 -2.03 12.95
CA GLY A 128 -14.53 -2.18 13.43
C GLY A 128 -15.58 -2.25 12.32
N GLY A 129 -15.19 -2.32 11.04
CA GLY A 129 -16.09 -2.29 9.89
C GLY A 129 -16.25 -0.91 9.27
N ILE A 130 -17.35 -0.68 8.55
CA ILE A 130 -17.63 0.57 7.84
C ILE A 130 -17.88 1.70 8.86
N GLN A 131 -17.14 2.80 8.73
CA GLN A 131 -17.17 3.95 9.65
C GLN A 131 -17.80 5.20 9.01
N ALA A 132 -17.84 5.28 7.67
CA ALA A 132 -18.54 6.32 6.95
C ALA A 132 -18.97 5.82 5.56
N ARG A 133 -20.10 6.33 5.07
CA ARG A 133 -20.67 6.07 3.74
C ARG A 133 -21.12 7.39 3.11
#